data_AF-A0A257K5U2-F1
#
_entry.id   AF-A0A257K5U2-F1
#
_cell.length_a   1.000
_cell.length_b   1.000
_cell.length_c   1.000
_cell.angle_alpha   90.00
_cell.angle_beta   90.00
_cell.angle_gamma   90.00
#
_symmetry.space_group_name_H-M   'P 1'
#
loop_
_entity.id
_entity.type
_entity.pdbx_description
1 polymer ?
#
loop_
_entity_poly.entity_id
_entity_poly.type
_entity_poly.pdbx_seq_one_letter_code
_entity_poly.pdbx_strand_id
1 'polypeptide(L)'
;MRTTILTLTFFFLTTFLFGQSGDKVGQIRKTVEQINSDTTYITKTLDNEQFLERMTDGGGQLTGYFKNGQLVKVWERVGLSSCTSIYEYYFQDNILIFVYGQEKVFAYVDSTGSFDYTKQTVGMECRFYFDNGKLIKSKFTGQTRCANPPSDTQAPDLLADSKRYLELLKK
;
A
#
# COMPACT_ATOMS: atom_id res chain seq x y z
N MET A 1 3.62 70.46 27.52
CA MET A 1 3.80 69.03 27.88
C MET A 1 3.82 68.23 26.59
N ARG A 2 4.94 67.56 26.30
CA ARG A 2 5.18 66.86 25.03
C ARG A 2 4.54 65.48 25.07
N THR A 3 3.67 65.22 24.10
CA THR A 3 3.03 63.93 23.83
C THR A 3 4.07 62.95 23.28
N THR A 4 4.34 61.86 23.97
CA THR A 4 5.21 60.78 23.47
C THR A 4 4.34 59.78 22.70
N ILE A 5 4.47 59.75 21.38
CA ILE A 5 3.87 58.74 20.51
C ILE A 5 4.86 57.57 20.44
N LEU A 6 4.47 56.42 20.97
CA LEU A 6 5.24 55.17 20.90
C LEU A 6 4.79 54.40 19.65
N THR A 7 5.56 54.46 18.56
CA THR A 7 5.35 53.66 17.36
C THR A 7 5.83 52.22 17.60
N LEU A 8 4.89 51.28 17.74
CA LEU A 8 5.16 49.85 17.84
C LEU A 8 5.25 49.25 16.44
N THR A 9 6.47 49.01 15.96
CA THR A 9 6.74 48.39 14.65
C THR A 9 6.37 46.91 14.69
N PHE A 10 5.25 46.55 14.08
CA PHE A 10 4.82 45.16 13.91
C PHE A 10 5.51 44.55 12.67
N PHE A 11 6.69 43.97 12.86
CA PHE A 11 7.40 43.21 11.84
C PHE A 11 7.30 41.71 12.18
N PHE A 12 6.12 41.12 12.00
CA PHE A 12 5.99 39.66 12.04
C PHE A 12 6.25 39.07 10.66
N LEU A 13 7.51 38.68 10.53
CA LEU A 13 8.15 37.74 9.61
C LEU A 13 7.19 36.64 9.07
N THR A 14 6.47 36.90 7.99
CA THR A 14 5.76 35.86 7.21
C THR A 14 6.69 35.26 6.16
N THR A 15 7.72 34.53 6.58
CA THR A 15 8.57 33.76 5.66
C THR A 15 9.07 32.47 6.27
N PHE A 16 8.18 31.47 6.42
CA PHE A 16 8.57 30.05 6.50
C PHE A 16 7.49 29.17 5.85
N LEU A 17 7.25 29.36 4.55
CA LEU A 17 6.43 28.44 3.75
C LEU A 17 7.16 28.01 2.46
N PHE A 18 8.46 27.76 2.52
CA PHE A 18 9.18 27.11 1.42
C PHE A 18 10.32 26.27 2.01
N GLY A 19 10.26 24.94 1.92
CA GLY A 19 11.41 24.12 2.28
C GLY A 19 11.21 22.65 2.70
N GLN A 20 10.04 22.02 2.57
CA GLN A 20 9.92 20.56 2.75
C GLN A 20 10.01 19.81 1.41
N SER A 21 11.11 20.01 0.66
CA SER A 21 11.59 18.96 -0.25
C SER A 21 12.30 17.86 0.57
N GLY A 22 11.63 17.40 1.64
CA GLY A 22 12.14 16.41 2.59
C GLY A 22 12.10 15.00 2.02
N ASP A 23 12.79 14.07 2.68
CA ASP A 23 12.81 12.64 2.35
C ASP A 23 11.40 12.03 2.37
N LYS A 24 10.70 12.12 1.23
CA LYS A 24 9.33 11.63 1.05
C LYS A 24 9.23 10.13 1.33
N VAL A 25 10.22 9.36 0.91
CA VAL A 25 10.27 7.91 1.14
C VAL A 25 10.38 7.60 2.64
N GLY A 26 11.23 8.33 3.35
CA GLY A 26 11.36 8.22 4.81
C GLY A 26 10.07 8.60 5.55
N GLN A 27 9.37 9.65 5.10
CA GLN A 27 8.06 10.03 5.65
C GLN A 27 7.03 8.92 5.45
N ILE A 28 6.91 8.39 4.22
CA ILE A 28 5.99 7.29 3.88
C ILE A 28 6.27 6.06 4.75
N ARG A 29 7.54 5.69 4.96
CA ARG A 29 7.91 4.56 5.82
C ARG A 29 7.41 4.73 7.25
N LYS A 30 7.59 5.93 7.83
CA LYS A 30 7.08 6.23 9.18
C LYS A 30 5.56 6.09 9.25
N THR A 31 4.84 6.60 8.25
CA THR A 31 3.39 6.44 8.16
C THR A 31 2.98 4.96 8.08
N VAL A 32 3.67 4.17 7.26
CA VAL A 32 3.42 2.72 7.12
C VAL A 32 3.70 1.97 8.42
N GLU A 33 4.79 2.30 9.14
CA GLU A 33 5.12 1.73 10.45
C GLU A 33 4.05 2.07 11.51
N GLN A 34 3.56 3.31 11.51
CA GLN A 34 2.45 3.73 12.38
C GLN A 34 1.17 2.96 12.06
N ILE A 35 0.85 2.78 10.76
CA ILE A 35 -0.32 2.02 10.35
C ILE A 35 -0.20 0.55 10.79
N ASN A 36 0.96 -0.07 10.61
CA ASN A 36 1.14 -1.48 10.96
C ASN A 36 1.22 -1.75 12.47
N SER A 37 1.51 -0.73 13.29
CA SER A 37 1.57 -0.87 14.75
C SER A 37 0.24 -0.63 15.45
N ASP A 38 -0.74 -0.01 14.78
CA ASP A 38 -2.08 0.18 15.31
C ASP A 38 -2.94 -1.09 15.10
N THR A 39 -3.63 -1.51 16.15
CA THR A 39 -4.47 -2.73 16.17
C THR A 39 -5.96 -2.41 16.33
N THR A 40 -6.32 -1.13 16.39
CA THR A 40 -7.68 -0.66 16.72
C THR A 40 -8.56 -0.42 15.50
N TYR A 41 -8.20 -0.99 14.36
CA TYR A 41 -8.93 -0.79 13.12
C TYR A 41 -10.25 -1.54 13.09
N ILE A 42 -11.24 -0.92 12.46
CA ILE A 42 -12.44 -1.61 12.01
C ILE A 42 -12.11 -2.26 10.67
N THR A 43 -12.43 -3.53 10.51
CA THR A 43 -12.14 -4.28 9.28
C THR A 43 -13.40 -4.56 8.48
N LYS A 44 -13.24 -4.62 7.16
CA LYS A 44 -14.26 -5.12 6.24
C LYS A 44 -13.58 -6.04 5.24
N THR A 45 -14.15 -7.23 5.04
CA THR A 45 -13.60 -8.25 4.16
C THR A 45 -14.59 -8.55 3.03
N LEU A 46 -14.06 -8.68 1.82
CA LEU A 46 -14.74 -9.14 0.61
C LEU A 46 -14.01 -10.39 0.12
N ASP A 47 -14.75 -11.42 -0.24
CA ASP A 47 -14.22 -12.68 -0.74
C ASP A 47 -14.59 -12.86 -2.21
N ASN A 48 -13.70 -13.48 -2.97
CA ASN A 48 -13.96 -14.03 -4.31
C ASN A 48 -14.69 -13.03 -5.23
N GLU A 49 -15.88 -13.38 -5.72
CA GLU A 49 -16.67 -12.63 -6.70
C GLU A 49 -17.09 -11.23 -6.22
N GLN A 50 -16.97 -10.94 -4.91
CA GLN A 50 -17.24 -9.61 -4.38
C GLN A 50 -16.22 -8.55 -4.84
N PHE A 51 -15.02 -8.98 -5.28
CA PHE A 51 -14.00 -8.06 -5.79
C PHE A 51 -13.18 -8.61 -6.98
N LEU A 52 -13.13 -9.92 -7.17
CA LEU A 52 -12.50 -10.55 -8.32
C LEU A 52 -13.46 -10.60 -9.51
N GLU A 53 -12.96 -10.21 -10.69
CA GLU A 53 -13.69 -10.40 -11.95
C GLU A 53 -13.68 -11.85 -12.42
N ARG A 54 -12.64 -12.60 -12.03
CA ARG A 54 -12.45 -14.01 -12.40
C ARG A 54 -11.96 -14.80 -11.20
N MET A 55 -12.58 -15.95 -10.99
CA MET A 55 -12.15 -16.90 -9.97
C MET A 55 -10.81 -17.53 -10.32
N THR A 56 -9.96 -17.63 -9.31
CA THR A 56 -8.68 -18.32 -9.39
C THR A 56 -8.73 -19.60 -8.57
N ASP A 57 -7.79 -20.52 -8.82
CA ASP A 57 -7.76 -21.85 -8.19
C ASP A 57 -7.75 -21.79 -6.65
N GLY A 58 -7.11 -20.76 -6.07
CA GLY A 58 -7.01 -20.57 -4.63
C GLY A 58 -7.89 -19.44 -4.07
N GLY A 59 -8.83 -18.94 -4.88
CA GLY A 59 -9.74 -17.84 -4.54
C GLY A 59 -9.05 -16.51 -4.24
N GLY A 60 -9.84 -15.54 -3.79
CA GLY A 60 -9.35 -14.23 -3.40
C GLY A 60 -9.97 -13.72 -2.12
N GLN A 61 -9.22 -12.87 -1.41
CA GLN A 61 -9.72 -12.13 -0.27
C GLN A 61 -9.16 -10.70 -0.29
N LEU A 62 -10.03 -9.73 -0.02
CA LEU A 62 -9.72 -8.31 0.08
C LEU A 62 -10.20 -7.79 1.43
N THR A 63 -9.29 -7.34 2.29
CA THR A 63 -9.62 -6.78 3.60
C THR A 63 -9.21 -5.32 3.67
N GLY A 64 -10.17 -4.43 3.89
CA GLY A 64 -9.95 -3.02 4.22
C GLY A 64 -9.86 -2.80 5.72
N TYR A 65 -8.95 -1.92 6.13
CA TYR A 65 -8.74 -1.50 7.52
C TYR A 65 -9.05 -0.01 7.64
N PHE A 66 -9.93 0.33 8.58
CA PHE A 66 -10.47 1.67 8.75
C PHE A 66 -10.16 2.24 10.12
N LYS A 67 -9.76 3.51 10.14
CA LYS A 67 -9.58 4.32 11.36
C LYS A 67 -10.45 5.56 11.23
N ASN A 68 -11.32 5.80 12.20
CA ASN A 68 -12.22 6.97 12.21
C ASN A 68 -13.00 7.12 10.88
N GLY A 69 -13.43 6.01 10.28
CA GLY A 69 -14.15 5.99 9.00
C GLY A 69 -13.28 6.19 7.75
N GLN A 70 -11.96 6.37 7.88
CA GLN A 70 -11.03 6.49 6.75
C GLN A 70 -10.32 5.17 6.48
N LEU A 71 -10.18 4.81 5.20
CA LEU A 71 -9.40 3.64 4.78
C LEU A 71 -7.91 3.96 4.91
N VAL A 72 -7.17 3.18 5.70
CA VAL A 72 -5.73 3.37 5.93
C VAL A 72 -4.88 2.26 5.33
N LYS A 73 -5.44 1.05 5.22
CA LYS A 73 -4.77 -0.11 4.64
C LYS A 73 -5.76 -0.99 3.90
N VAL A 74 -5.31 -1.62 2.82
CA VAL A 74 -5.96 -2.76 2.19
C VAL A 74 -4.97 -3.91 2.14
N TRP A 75 -5.42 -5.10 2.48
CA TRP A 75 -4.69 -6.35 2.29
C TRP A 75 -5.46 -7.20 1.27
N GLU A 76 -4.81 -7.50 0.16
CA GLU A 76 -5.30 -8.39 -0.89
C GLU A 76 -4.50 -9.68 -0.87
N ARG A 77 -5.20 -10.81 -1.00
CA ARG A 77 -4.61 -12.12 -1.27
C ARG A 77 -5.33 -12.74 -2.46
N VAL A 78 -4.56 -13.21 -3.44
CA VAL A 78 -5.06 -14.02 -4.55
C VAL A 78 -4.28 -15.34 -4.60
N GLY A 79 -4.98 -16.45 -4.43
CA GLY A 79 -4.40 -17.79 -4.51
C GLY A 79 -4.40 -18.32 -5.94
N LEU A 80 -3.24 -18.79 -6.40
CA LEU A 80 -3.04 -19.42 -7.72
C LEU A 80 -2.58 -20.88 -7.54
N SER A 81 -2.45 -21.62 -8.65
CA SER A 81 -2.15 -23.07 -8.62
C SER A 81 -0.81 -23.41 -7.95
N SER A 82 0.20 -22.54 -8.09
CA SER A 82 1.58 -22.81 -7.63
C SER A 82 2.18 -21.72 -6.73
N CYS A 83 1.40 -20.67 -6.42
CA CYS A 83 1.79 -19.60 -5.52
C CYS A 83 0.57 -18.83 -4.97
N THR A 84 0.82 -17.84 -4.12
CA THR A 84 -0.14 -16.87 -3.64
C THR A 84 0.44 -15.47 -3.83
N SER A 85 -0.32 -14.58 -4.48
CA SER A 85 -0.02 -13.16 -4.58
C SER A 85 -0.64 -12.43 -3.38
N ILE A 86 0.13 -11.57 -2.72
CA ILE A 86 -0.32 -10.75 -1.60
C ILE A 86 0.09 -9.31 -1.87
N TYR A 87 -0.86 -8.38 -1.82
CA TYR A 87 -0.58 -6.96 -1.94
C TYR A 87 -1.18 -6.19 -0.76
N GLU A 88 -0.39 -5.27 -0.22
CA GLU A 88 -0.80 -4.36 0.84
C GLU A 88 -0.71 -2.93 0.33
N TYR A 89 -1.84 -2.24 0.31
CA TYR A 89 -1.96 -0.84 -0.11
C TYR A 89 -2.15 0.03 1.11
N TYR A 90 -1.39 1.11 1.19
CA TYR A 90 -1.39 2.03 2.32
C TYR A 90 -1.80 3.42 1.88
N PHE A 91 -2.67 4.03 2.67
CA PHE A 91 -3.32 5.27 2.33
C PHE A 91 -3.06 6.31 3.42
N GLN A 92 -2.89 7.56 2.98
CA GLN A 92 -2.91 8.74 3.83
C GLN A 92 -3.92 9.71 3.24
N ASP A 93 -4.92 10.12 4.02
CA ASP A 93 -6.01 10.99 3.56
C ASP A 93 -6.74 10.45 2.32
N ASN A 94 -6.95 9.13 2.27
CA ASN A 94 -7.48 8.38 1.12
C ASN A 94 -6.63 8.45 -0.17
N ILE A 95 -5.39 8.92 -0.10
CA ILE A 95 -4.43 8.93 -1.21
C ILE A 95 -3.47 7.77 -1.03
N LEU A 96 -3.24 6.98 -2.08
CA LEU A 96 -2.25 5.90 -2.07
C LEU A 96 -0.84 6.47 -1.90
N ILE A 97 -0.12 6.00 -0.89
CA ILE A 97 1.26 6.43 -0.60
C ILE A 97 2.28 5.29 -0.73
N PHE A 98 1.85 4.04 -0.53
CA PHE A 98 2.75 2.90 -0.56
C PHE A 98 2.02 1.62 -0.94
N VAL A 99 2.70 0.77 -1.70
CA VAL A 99 2.27 -0.60 -1.98
C VAL A 99 3.42 -1.54 -1.67
N TYR A 100 3.10 -2.59 -0.91
CA TYR A 100 3.98 -3.72 -0.68
C TYR A 100 3.37 -4.98 -1.28
N GLY A 101 4.04 -5.59 -2.24
CA GLY A 101 3.63 -6.86 -2.81
C GLY A 101 4.61 -7.97 -2.44
N GLN A 102 4.07 -9.17 -2.27
CA GLN A 102 4.82 -10.41 -2.12
C GLN A 102 4.19 -11.51 -2.97
N GLU A 103 5.03 -12.35 -3.55
CA GLU A 103 4.60 -13.65 -4.05
C GLU A 103 5.16 -14.75 -3.15
N LYS A 104 4.27 -15.60 -2.65
CA LYS A 104 4.61 -16.79 -1.86
C LYS A 104 4.47 -18.03 -2.72
N VAL A 105 5.55 -18.76 -2.96
CA VAL A 105 5.57 -19.94 -3.83
C VAL A 105 5.39 -21.21 -3.02
N PHE A 106 4.58 -22.15 -3.51
CA PHE A 106 4.43 -23.47 -2.86
C PHE A 106 5.65 -24.35 -3.16
N ALA A 107 6.09 -25.10 -2.16
CA ALA A 107 7.15 -26.09 -2.34
C ALA A 107 6.70 -27.19 -3.30
N TYR A 108 7.54 -27.56 -4.26
CA TYR A 108 7.28 -28.68 -5.17
C TYR A 108 7.84 -29.97 -4.56
N VAL A 109 7.08 -31.05 -4.63
CA VAL A 109 7.45 -32.36 -4.08
C VAL A 109 7.65 -33.34 -5.24
N ASP A 110 8.91 -33.60 -5.58
CA ASP A 110 9.27 -34.43 -6.73
C ASP A 110 8.67 -35.85 -6.65
N SER A 111 8.59 -36.43 -5.45
CA SER A 111 8.09 -37.80 -5.27
C SER A 111 6.61 -37.97 -5.59
N THR A 112 5.81 -36.90 -5.49
CA THR A 112 4.37 -36.92 -5.78
C THR A 112 4.03 -36.15 -7.06
N GLY A 113 5.00 -35.44 -7.65
CA GLY A 113 4.77 -34.57 -8.81
C GLY A 113 3.79 -33.43 -8.52
N SER A 114 3.69 -32.98 -7.27
CA SER A 114 2.66 -32.03 -6.82
C SER A 114 3.22 -30.94 -5.92
N PHE A 115 2.46 -29.86 -5.71
CA PHE A 115 2.80 -28.83 -4.74
C PHE A 115 2.35 -29.20 -3.32
N ASP A 116 3.19 -28.91 -2.33
CA ASP A 116 2.83 -28.93 -0.92
C ASP A 116 2.22 -27.58 -0.53
N TYR A 117 0.90 -27.51 -0.52
CA TYR A 117 0.13 -26.30 -0.23
C TYR A 117 0.29 -25.79 1.21
N THR A 118 0.89 -26.58 2.11
CA THR A 118 1.16 -26.18 3.49
C THR A 118 2.49 -25.45 3.66
N LYS A 119 3.37 -25.54 2.67
CA LYS A 119 4.72 -24.96 2.72
C LYS A 119 4.90 -23.89 1.66
N GLN A 120 5.17 -22.67 2.12
CA GLN A 120 5.41 -21.53 1.25
C GLN A 120 6.71 -20.82 1.61
N THR A 121 7.40 -20.30 0.58
CA THR A 121 8.51 -19.37 0.73
C THR A 121 8.25 -18.09 -0.04
N VAL A 122 8.84 -16.97 0.38
CA VAL A 122 8.74 -15.72 -0.38
C VAL A 122 9.66 -15.84 -1.60
N GLY A 123 9.05 -15.84 -2.79
CA GLY A 123 9.78 -15.87 -4.07
C GLY A 123 10.17 -14.47 -4.52
N MET A 124 9.25 -13.50 -4.36
CA MET A 124 9.42 -12.12 -4.81
C MET A 124 8.83 -11.15 -3.79
N GLU A 125 9.47 -9.99 -3.68
CA GLU A 125 8.88 -8.80 -3.03
C GLU A 125 9.02 -7.57 -3.92
N CYS A 126 8.00 -6.73 -3.91
CA CYS A 126 7.99 -5.44 -4.59
C CYS A 126 7.50 -4.34 -3.64
N ARG A 127 8.08 -3.16 -3.77
CA ARG A 127 7.76 -1.98 -2.95
C ARG A 127 7.62 -0.80 -3.89
N PHE A 128 6.48 -0.12 -3.86
CA PHE A 128 6.21 1.07 -4.66
C PHE A 128 5.84 2.23 -3.74
N TYR A 129 6.49 3.36 -3.91
CA TYR A 129 6.26 4.58 -3.13
C TYR A 129 5.64 5.63 -4.04
N PHE A 130 4.56 6.23 -3.58
CA PHE A 130 3.78 7.19 -4.35
C PHE A 130 3.74 8.55 -3.64
N ASP A 131 3.76 9.63 -4.42
CA ASP A 131 3.48 10.98 -3.96
C ASP A 131 2.51 11.64 -4.94
N ASN A 132 1.35 12.06 -4.43
CA ASN A 132 0.29 12.70 -5.22
C ASN A 132 -0.06 11.94 -6.51
N GLY A 133 -0.20 10.61 -6.41
CA GLY A 133 -0.56 9.75 -7.54
C GLY A 133 0.56 9.49 -8.55
N LYS A 134 1.81 9.85 -8.24
CA LYS A 134 2.98 9.56 -9.07
C LYS A 134 3.91 8.60 -8.35
N LEU A 135 4.46 7.63 -9.09
CA LEU A 135 5.53 6.78 -8.57
C LEU A 135 6.78 7.63 -8.34
N ILE A 136 7.32 7.60 -7.12
CA ILE A 136 8.55 8.32 -6.76
C ILE A 136 9.73 7.38 -6.50
N LYS A 137 9.46 6.11 -6.17
CA LYS A 137 10.48 5.09 -5.97
C LYS A 137 9.87 3.69 -6.05
N SER A 138 10.65 2.73 -6.54
CA SER A 138 10.36 1.32 -6.42
C SER A 138 11.57 0.53 -5.89
N LYS A 139 11.32 -0.69 -5.40
CA LYS A 139 12.36 -1.69 -5.07
C LYS A 139 11.80 -3.09 -5.29
N PHE A 140 12.56 -3.92 -5.99
CA PHE A 140 12.21 -5.29 -6.31
C PHE A 140 13.30 -6.25 -5.80
N THR A 141 12.89 -7.40 -5.27
CA THR A 141 13.80 -8.46 -4.82
C THR A 141 13.22 -9.82 -5.13
N GLY A 142 14.07 -10.78 -5.50
CA GLY A 142 13.65 -12.15 -5.80
C GLY A 142 13.12 -12.33 -7.22
N GLN A 143 12.40 -13.43 -7.45
CA GLN A 143 11.85 -13.84 -8.74
C GLN A 143 10.44 -14.39 -8.54
N THR A 144 9.57 -14.10 -9.51
CA THR A 144 8.20 -14.61 -9.53
C THR A 144 8.14 -15.94 -10.27
N ARG A 145 7.23 -16.80 -9.82
CA ARG A 145 6.83 -18.05 -10.46
C ARG A 145 5.55 -17.90 -11.28
N CYS A 146 4.59 -17.10 -10.82
CA CYS A 146 3.24 -17.08 -11.40
C CYS A 146 2.89 -15.81 -12.16
N ALA A 147 3.70 -14.77 -12.03
CA ALA A 147 3.45 -13.46 -12.62
C ALA A 147 4.62 -13.02 -13.48
N ASN A 148 4.45 -11.89 -14.14
CA ASN A 148 5.57 -11.19 -14.77
C ASN A 148 6.46 -10.56 -13.69
N PRO A 149 7.80 -10.48 -13.89
CA PRO A 149 8.68 -9.79 -12.97
C PRO A 149 8.18 -8.38 -12.66
N PRO A 150 8.23 -7.95 -11.39
CA PRO A 150 7.71 -6.65 -11.03
C PRO A 150 8.54 -5.54 -11.66
N SER A 151 7.88 -4.45 -12.05
CA SER A 151 8.52 -3.31 -12.67
C SER A 151 7.71 -2.03 -12.44
N ASP A 152 8.32 -0.88 -12.72
CA ASP A 152 7.66 0.42 -12.59
C ASP A 152 6.45 0.57 -13.51
N THR A 153 6.33 -0.23 -14.57
CA THR A 153 5.19 -0.19 -15.48
C THR A 153 3.89 -0.67 -14.83
N GLN A 154 3.96 -1.32 -13.67
CA GLN A 154 2.79 -1.75 -12.89
C GLN A 154 2.16 -0.60 -12.09
N ALA A 155 2.85 0.52 -11.90
CA ALA A 155 2.38 1.62 -11.06
C ALA A 155 0.98 2.17 -11.46
N PRO A 156 0.62 2.32 -12.75
CA PRO A 156 -0.72 2.74 -13.14
C PRO A 156 -1.82 1.77 -12.71
N ASP A 157 -1.57 0.46 -12.83
CA ASP A 157 -2.53 -0.58 -12.45
C ASP A 157 -2.73 -0.59 -10.93
N LEU A 158 -1.65 -0.49 -10.16
CA LEU A 158 -1.72 -0.38 -8.69
C LEU A 158 -2.52 0.86 -8.24
N LEU A 159 -2.36 1.99 -8.94
CA LEU A 159 -3.16 3.19 -8.69
C LEU A 159 -4.63 2.97 -9.06
N ALA A 160 -4.93 2.29 -10.17
CA ALA A 160 -6.28 1.97 -10.58
C ALA A 160 -6.97 1.04 -9.56
N ASP A 161 -6.29 -0.03 -9.14
CA ASP A 161 -6.78 -0.96 -8.13
C ASP A 161 -7.03 -0.26 -6.80
N SER A 162 -6.12 0.61 -6.35
CA SER A 162 -6.31 1.35 -5.09
C SER A 162 -7.61 2.19 -5.08
N LYS A 163 -7.96 2.79 -6.23
CA LYS A 163 -9.21 3.55 -6.39
C LYS A 163 -10.42 2.62 -6.41
N ARG A 164 -10.32 1.51 -7.15
CA ARG A 164 -11.38 0.49 -7.19
C ARG A 164 -11.67 -0.07 -5.80
N TYR A 165 -10.64 -0.36 -5.00
CA TYR A 165 -10.78 -0.85 -3.63
C TYR A 165 -11.41 0.17 -2.69
N LEU A 166 -11.04 1.46 -2.80
CA LEU A 166 -11.70 2.53 -2.07
C LEU A 166 -13.22 2.53 -2.32
N GLU A 167 -13.66 2.36 -3.57
CA GLU A 167 -15.09 2.32 -3.90
C GLU A 167 -15.79 1.04 -3.41
N LEU A 168 -15.16 -0.12 -3.59
CA LEU A 168 -15.74 -1.41 -3.15
C LEU A 168 -15.90 -1.50 -1.63
N LEU A 169 -14.90 -1.02 -0.90
CA LEU A 169 -14.86 -1.16 0.55
C LEU A 169 -15.71 -0.11 1.28
N LYS A 170 -16.00 1.04 0.66
CA LYS A 170 -16.86 2.09 1.25
C LYS A 170 -18.37 1.82 1.14
N LYS A 171 -18.80 0.94 0.25
CA LYS A 171 -20.22 0.53 0.11
C LYS A 171 -20.76 -0.16 1.35
#